data_AF-A0A2N5M343-F1
#
_entry.id   AF-A0A2N5M343-F1
#
_cell.length_a   1.000
_cell.length_b   1.000
_cell.length_c   1.000
_cell.angle_alpha   90.00
_cell.angle_beta   90.00
_cell.angle_gamma   90.00
#
_symmetry.space_group_name_H-M   'P 1'
#
loop_
_entity.id
_entity.type
_entity.pdbx_description
1 polymer ?
#
loop_
_entity_poly.entity_id
_entity_poly.type
_entity_poly.pdbx_seq_one_letter_code
_entity_poly.pdbx_strand_id
1 'polypeptide(L)' 'MEMKELLNDIEKCRARMVNLASRASMIDHNVVEASTQLDTLIHKYILMTRKQ' A
#
# COMPACT_ATOMS: atom_id res chain seq x y z
N MET A 1 -9.56 13.46 -0.46
CA MET A 1 -8.96 12.40 0.36
C MET A 1 -8.23 13.07 1.50
N GLU A 2 -8.77 12.93 2.70
CA GLU A 2 -8.13 13.43 3.91
C GLU A 2 -6.98 12.52 4.33
N MET A 3 -6.02 13.05 5.08
CA MET A 3 -4.83 12.30 5.49
C MET A 3 -5.16 11.02 6.26
N LYS A 4 -6.23 11.05 7.06
CA LYS A 4 -6.72 9.90 7.81
C LYS A 4 -7.27 8.79 6.91
N GLU A 5 -7.93 9.15 5.82
CA GLU A 5 -8.42 8.18 4.82
C GLU A 5 -7.25 7.50 4.12
N LEU A 6 -6.24 8.29 3.71
CA LEU A 6 -5.04 7.77 3.07
C LEU A 6 -4.27 6.80 3.97
N LEU A 7 -4.12 7.13 5.25
CA LEU A 7 -3.47 6.24 6.22
C LEU A 7 -4.25 4.92 6.41
N ASN A 8 -5.58 4.97 6.40
CA ASN A 8 -6.42 3.77 6.47
C ASN A 8 -6.26 2.90 5.22
N ASP A 9 -6.19 3.52 4.04
CA ASP A 9 -5.98 2.79 2.78
C ASP A 9 -4.60 2.15 2.70
N ILE A 10 -3.56 2.82 3.21
CA ILE A 10 -2.20 2.26 3.35
C ILE A 10 -2.24 1.02 4.24
N GLU A 11 -2.90 1.09 5.40
CA GLU A 11 -3.01 -0.04 6.34
C GLU A 11 -3.73 -1.24 5.72
N LYS A 12 -4.87 -1.00 5.07
CA LYS A 12 -5.63 -2.06 4.38
C LYS A 12 -4.80 -2.72 3.28
N CYS A 13 -4.11 -1.91 2.48
CA CYS A 13 -3.25 -2.41 1.41
C CYS A 13 -2.08 -3.24 1.96
N ARG A 14 -1.43 -2.78 3.03
CA ARG A 14 -0.37 -3.52 3.73
C ARG A 14 -0.88 -4.87 4.24
N ALA A 15 -2.03 -4.89 4.91
CA ALA A 15 -2.62 -6.12 5.44
C ALA A 15 -2.92 -7.14 4.32
N ARG A 16 -3.46 -6.67 3.18
CA ARG A 16 -3.68 -7.52 1.99
C ARG A 16 -2.37 -8.06 1.43
N MET A 17 -1.34 -7.22 1.27
CA MET A 17 -0.04 -7.64 0.76
C MET A 17 0.60 -8.71 1.66
N VAL A 18 0.59 -8.53 2.97
CA VAL A 18 1.11 -9.51 3.94
C VAL A 18 0.35 -10.83 3.84
N ASN A 19 -0.99 -10.78 3.72
CA ASN A 19 -1.80 -11.98 3.58
C ASN A 19 -1.47 -12.74 2.28
N LEU A 20 -1.36 -12.03 1.16
CA LEU A 20 -1.01 -12.61 -0.13
C LEU A 20 0.40 -13.22 -0.11
N ALA A 21 1.38 -12.48 0.40
CA ALA A 21 2.77 -12.96 0.52
C ALA A 21 2.94 -14.13 1.49
N SER A 22 2.04 -14.28 2.48
CA SER A 22 2.03 -15.44 3.38
C SER A 22 1.52 -16.72 2.71
N ARG A 23 0.76 -16.58 1.61
CA ARG A 23 0.05 -17.68 0.92
C ARG A 23 0.62 -17.98 -0.46
N ALA A 24 1.38 -17.05 -1.05
CA ALA A 24 1.90 -17.12 -2.41
C ALA A 24 3.37 -16.68 -2.45
N SER A 25 4.08 -17.07 -3.51
CA SER A 25 5.44 -16.61 -3.75
C SER A 25 5.46 -15.10 -3.99
N MET A 26 6.57 -14.42 -3.66
CA MET A 26 6.74 -12.98 -3.86
C MET A 26 6.67 -12.55 -5.34
N ILE A 27 6.78 -13.49 -6.28
CA ILE A 27 6.61 -13.26 -7.72
C ILE A 27 5.17 -13.45 -8.19
N ASP A 28 4.25 -13.84 -7.29
CA ASP A 28 2.83 -13.96 -7.61
C ASP A 28 2.29 -12.61 -8.05
N HIS A 29 1.56 -12.60 -9.16
CA HIS A 29 1.04 -11.39 -9.76
C HIS A 29 0.23 -10.54 -8.78
N ASN A 30 -0.53 -11.18 -7.87
CA ASN A 30 -1.33 -10.47 -6.87
C ASN A 30 -0.46 -9.82 -5.79
N VAL A 31 0.66 -10.46 -5.43
CA VAL A 31 1.63 -9.88 -4.47
C VAL A 31 2.32 -8.67 -5.10
N VAL A 32 2.74 -8.79 -6.35
CA VAL A 32 3.37 -7.68 -7.11
C VAL A 32 2.40 -6.51 -7.28
N GLU A 33 1.15 -6.79 -7.68
CA GLU A 33 0.11 -5.76 -7.82
C GLU A 33 -0.16 -5.06 -6.48
N ALA A 34 -0.36 -5.83 -5.40
CA ALA A 34 -0.59 -5.27 -4.07
C ALA A 34 0.60 -4.43 -3.59
N SER A 35 1.83 -4.85 -3.85
CA SER A 35 3.03 -4.07 -3.50
C SER A 35 3.12 -2.76 -4.28
N THR A 36 2.76 -2.76 -5.56
CA THR A 36 2.73 -1.56 -6.41
C THR A 36 1.67 -0.56 -5.94
N GLN A 37 0.50 -1.07 -5.54
CA GLN A 37 -0.56 -0.25 -4.95
C GLN A 37 -0.11 0.37 -3.62
N LEU A 38 0.57 -0.40 -2.76
CA LEU A 38 1.08 0.10 -1.49
C LEU A 38 2.12 1.21 -1.70
N ASP A 39 3.05 1.01 -2.64
CA ASP A 39 4.07 2.01 -2.98
C ASP A 39 3.43 3.33 -3.44
N THR A 40 2.41 3.25 -4.30
CA THR A 40 1.66 4.42 -4.77
C THR A 40 1.01 5.20 -3.62
N LEU A 41 0.38 4.50 -2.67
CA LEU A 41 -0.27 5.12 -1.51
C LEU A 41 0.76 5.79 -0.57
N ILE A 42 1.90 5.13 -0.32
CA ILE A 42 3.00 5.68 0.47
C ILE A 42 3.56 6.93 -0.21
N HIS A 43 3.78 6.88 -1.53
CA HIS A 43 4.30 8.01 -2.28
C HIS A 43 3.35 9.21 -2.21
N LYS A 44 2.04 8.96 -2.33
CA LYS A 44 1.01 9.99 -2.14
C LYS A 44 1.06 10.61 -0.73
N TYR A 45 1.25 9.78 0.29
CA TYR A 45 1.38 10.27 1.67
C TYR A 45 2.61 11.16 1.83
N ILE A 46 3.76 10.72 1.31
CA ILE A 46 5.01 11.49 1.32
C ILE A 46 4.81 12.85 0.63
N LEU A 47 4.18 12.87 -0.55
CA LEU A 47 3.90 14.12 -1.26
C LEU A 47 2.99 15.07 -0.48
N MET A 48 2.00 14.53 0.23
CA MET A 48 1.11 15.34 1.08
C MET A 48 1.84 15.88 2.31
N THR A 49 2.70 15.09 2.95
CA THR A 49 3.52 15.54 4.10
C THR A 49 4.61 16.55 3.72
N ARG A 50 5.16 16.48 2.49
CA ARG A 50 6.20 17.41 2.01
C ARG A 50 5.66 18.75 1.54
N LYS A 51 4.34 18.87 1.32
CA LYS A 51 3.65 20.10 0.94
C LYS A 51 3.06 20.86 2.15
N GLN A 52 3.33 20.38 3.36
CA GLN A 52 3.04 21.07 4.62
C GLN A 52 4.34 21.68 5.17
#